data_AF-A0AAN4ZCQ6-F1
#
_entry.id   AF-A0AAN4ZCQ6-F1
#
_cell.length_a   1.000
_cell.length_b   1.000
_cell.length_c   1.000
_cell.angle_alpha   90.00
_cell.angle_beta   90.00
_cell.angle_gamma   90.00
#
_symmetry.space_group_name_H-M   'P 1'
#
loop_
_entity.id
_entity.type
_entity.pdbx_description
1 polymer ?
#
loop_
_entity_poly.entity_id
_entity_poly.type
_entity_poly.pdbx_seq_one_letter_code
_entity_poly.pdbx_strand_id
1 'polypeptide(L)'
;MSLVKSDQYWLFVLLRSFESGVFEVFSILITVLQAEHFTGNYLTSAIAANHVGLSLANLIASPINGLFVENKLPWQLGISVAPVLMIPVLILSAIFLRSSKYQAMPHPLLILQNAVGVFRIPSFVILVAAMCVDSFYSGTYHFWMTPMRLYAIEVYPEIFFGVSYTIFTTLTSTLWFIGGLCGSAAVPYLTRKLETATGICSCIPPIALALPLIYGLSQLIQSFDCLVEISMLTSNFPIFLASFIINGFVGAGTTLNSLKIKLATTPANQRSSAISVSKLLITITGLPSAQIFAVISDSIRGDSTSSIDHLEALQATFIYTWPIPLASSVLGFVLLRFYSRDVKKANEIDEREEEESAP
;
A
#
# COMPACT_ATOMS: atom_id res chain seq x y z
N MET A 1 -21.54 -25.52 -10.94
CA MET A 1 -21.85 -25.73 -9.52
C MET A 1 -21.31 -24.52 -8.76
N SER A 2 -22.16 -23.74 -8.10
CA SER A 2 -21.76 -22.50 -7.41
C SER A 2 -21.11 -22.86 -6.06
N LEU A 3 -19.87 -22.46 -5.82
CA LEU A 3 -19.12 -22.73 -4.58
C LEU A 3 -19.71 -22.02 -3.36
N VAL A 4 -20.30 -20.84 -3.58
CA VAL A 4 -21.02 -20.06 -2.58
C VAL A 4 -22.35 -19.64 -3.21
N LYS A 5 -23.48 -19.95 -2.58
CA LYS A 5 -24.79 -19.49 -3.04
C LYS A 5 -25.10 -18.09 -2.50
N SER A 6 -26.03 -17.35 -3.13
CA SER A 6 -26.35 -15.97 -2.73
C SER A 6 -26.87 -15.84 -1.29
N ASP A 7 -27.54 -16.87 -0.77
CA ASP A 7 -27.98 -16.99 0.62
C ASP A 7 -26.82 -17.24 1.61
N GLN A 8 -25.62 -17.56 1.12
CA GLN A 8 -24.42 -17.85 1.89
C GLN A 8 -23.40 -16.71 1.87
N TYR A 9 -23.85 -15.46 1.75
CA TYR A 9 -22.95 -14.30 1.76
C TYR A 9 -22.01 -14.27 2.98
N TRP A 10 -22.49 -14.74 4.14
CA TRP A 10 -21.66 -14.87 5.36
C TRP A 10 -20.41 -15.75 5.17
N LEU A 11 -20.50 -16.81 4.35
CA LEU A 11 -19.38 -17.71 4.08
C LEU A 11 -18.32 -17.01 3.24
N PHE A 12 -18.74 -16.21 2.26
CA PHE A 12 -17.84 -15.37 1.48
C PHE A 12 -17.10 -14.38 2.38
N VAL A 13 -17.83 -13.71 3.29
CA VAL A 13 -17.23 -12.78 4.25
C VAL A 13 -16.18 -13.50 5.12
N LEU A 14 -16.51 -14.67 5.67
CA LEU A 14 -15.60 -15.44 6.52
C LEU A 14 -14.32 -15.85 5.77
N LEU A 15 -14.46 -16.38 4.54
CA LEU A 15 -13.30 -16.77 3.71
C LEU A 15 -12.42 -15.57 3.36
N ARG A 16 -13.02 -14.41 3.06
CA ARG A 16 -12.30 -13.17 2.77
C ARG A 16 -11.59 -12.61 4.00
N SER A 17 -12.22 -12.69 5.19
CA SER A 17 -11.58 -12.31 6.45
C SER A 17 -10.39 -13.21 6.77
N PHE A 18 -10.53 -14.53 6.55
CA PHE A 18 -9.42 -15.46 6.76
C PHE A 18 -8.26 -15.20 5.81
N GLU A 19 -8.52 -15.02 4.51
CA GLU A 19 -7.48 -14.71 3.52
C GLU A 19 -6.78 -13.39 3.83
N SER A 20 -7.51 -12.33 4.23
CA SER A 20 -6.91 -11.07 4.66
C SER A 20 -6.01 -11.25 5.89
N GLY A 21 -6.43 -12.05 6.87
CA GLY A 21 -5.61 -12.35 8.04
C GLY A 21 -4.31 -13.08 7.69
N VAL A 22 -4.39 -14.09 6.82
CA VAL A 22 -3.22 -14.84 6.34
C VAL A 22 -2.28 -13.93 5.54
N PHE A 23 -2.81 -13.10 4.65
CA PHE A 23 -2.03 -12.14 3.87
C PHE A 23 -1.21 -11.21 4.77
N GLU A 24 -1.82 -10.66 5.82
CA GLU A 24 -1.12 -9.77 6.75
C GLU A 24 0.00 -10.47 7.51
N VAL A 25 -0.23 -11.70 7.96
CA VAL A 25 0.79 -12.53 8.62
C VAL A 25 2.00 -12.74 7.71
N PHE A 26 1.78 -13.19 6.46
CA PHE A 26 2.88 -13.37 5.50
C PHE A 26 3.60 -12.06 5.19
N SER A 27 2.86 -10.97 5.03
CA SER A 27 3.42 -9.67 4.72
C SER A 27 4.28 -9.13 5.88
N ILE A 28 3.93 -9.41 7.13
CA ILE A 28 4.78 -9.11 8.30
C ILE A 28 6.03 -10.00 8.29
N LEU A 29 5.84 -11.31 8.18
CA LEU A 29 6.94 -12.29 8.21
C LEU A 29 8.00 -12.03 7.14
N ILE A 30 7.58 -11.77 5.89
CA ILE A 30 8.51 -11.46 4.79
C ILE A 30 9.33 -10.21 5.11
N THR A 31 8.69 -9.15 5.63
CA THR A 31 9.40 -7.90 5.97
C THR A 31 10.41 -8.11 7.09
N VAL A 32 10.05 -8.88 8.12
CA VAL A 32 10.94 -9.21 9.24
C VAL A 32 12.12 -10.07 8.75
N LEU A 33 11.85 -11.14 7.99
CA LEU A 33 12.89 -11.98 7.42
C LEU A 33 13.86 -11.20 6.54
N GLN A 34 13.36 -10.24 5.75
CA GLN A 34 14.22 -9.36 4.95
C GLN A 34 15.09 -8.47 5.83
N ALA A 35 14.53 -7.87 6.88
CA ALA A 35 15.28 -7.02 7.82
C ALA A 35 16.34 -7.80 8.62
N GLU A 36 16.11 -9.08 8.89
CA GLU A 36 17.07 -9.96 9.55
C GLU A 36 18.22 -10.39 8.63
N HIS A 37 17.92 -10.68 7.36
CA HIS A 37 18.92 -11.21 6.41
C HIS A 37 19.70 -10.14 5.67
N PHE A 38 19.14 -8.94 5.54
CA PHE A 38 19.73 -7.85 4.77
C PHE A 38 19.87 -6.58 5.60
N THR A 39 21.00 -5.89 5.44
CA THR A 39 21.27 -4.60 6.07
C THR A 39 21.62 -3.53 5.01
N GLY A 40 21.46 -2.26 5.38
CA GLY A 40 21.84 -1.11 4.55
C GLY A 40 21.23 -1.12 3.14
N ASN A 41 22.10 -1.08 2.12
CA ASN A 41 21.67 -1.02 0.71
C ASN A 41 20.97 -2.31 0.26
N TYR A 42 21.39 -3.47 0.75
CA TYR A 42 20.80 -4.75 0.36
C TYR A 42 19.37 -4.88 0.87
N LEU A 43 19.08 -4.36 2.07
CA LEU A 43 17.73 -4.32 2.63
C LEU A 43 16.81 -3.46 1.76
N THR A 44 17.28 -2.29 1.32
CA THR A 44 16.53 -1.44 0.41
C THR A 44 16.19 -2.18 -0.89
N SER A 45 17.15 -2.87 -1.49
CA SER A 45 16.93 -3.66 -2.70
C SER A 45 15.97 -4.82 -2.48
N ALA A 46 16.04 -5.51 -1.33
CA ALA A 46 15.12 -6.61 -0.99
C ALA A 46 13.68 -6.12 -0.83
N ILE A 47 13.48 -4.98 -0.16
CA ILE A 47 12.17 -4.34 -0.03
C ILE A 47 11.65 -3.89 -1.39
N ALA A 48 12.50 -3.26 -2.22
CA ALA A 48 12.14 -2.85 -3.58
C ALA A 48 11.72 -4.05 -4.44
N ALA A 49 12.46 -5.17 -4.36
CA ALA A 49 12.12 -6.40 -5.05
C ALA A 49 10.76 -6.97 -4.58
N ASN A 50 10.47 -6.92 -3.28
CA ASN A 50 9.17 -7.34 -2.76
C ASN A 50 8.03 -6.46 -3.29
N HIS A 51 8.23 -5.13 -3.33
CA HIS A 51 7.27 -4.21 -3.91
C HIS A 51 7.02 -4.49 -5.40
N VAL A 52 8.09 -4.67 -6.20
CA VAL A 52 7.98 -5.05 -7.62
C VAL A 52 7.26 -6.39 -7.78
N GLY A 53 7.53 -7.36 -6.91
CA GLY A 53 6.85 -8.66 -6.89
C GLY A 53 5.35 -8.53 -6.65
N LEU A 54 4.94 -7.72 -5.68
CA LEU A 54 3.52 -7.40 -5.43
C LEU A 54 2.89 -6.72 -6.65
N SER A 55 3.61 -5.77 -7.27
CA SER A 55 3.11 -5.07 -8.45
C SER A 55 2.96 -5.99 -9.66
N LEU A 56 3.88 -6.94 -9.84
CA LEU A 56 3.80 -7.97 -10.87
C LEU A 56 2.62 -8.93 -10.62
N ALA A 57 2.36 -9.30 -9.36
CA ALA A 57 1.20 -10.12 -9.01
C ALA A 57 -0.11 -9.41 -9.40
N ASN A 58 -0.24 -8.10 -9.12
CA ASN A 58 -1.40 -7.30 -9.52
C ASN A 58 -1.54 -7.18 -11.05
N LEU A 59 -0.42 -7.06 -11.76
CA LEU A 59 -0.38 -7.05 -13.23
C LEU A 59 -0.90 -8.36 -13.82
N ILE A 60 -0.62 -9.51 -13.20
CA ILE A 60 -1.09 -10.82 -13.67
C ILE A 60 -2.55 -11.04 -13.27
N ALA A 61 -2.94 -10.68 -12.05
CA ALA A 61 -4.29 -10.91 -11.53
C ALA A 61 -5.36 -10.08 -12.27
N SER A 62 -5.05 -8.84 -12.64
CA SER A 62 -6.04 -7.92 -13.21
C SER A 62 -6.58 -8.34 -14.59
N PRO A 63 -5.74 -8.74 -15.57
CA PRO A 63 -6.22 -9.29 -16.85
C PRO A 63 -7.03 -10.57 -16.68
N ILE A 64 -6.61 -11.46 -15.77
CA ILE A 64 -7.33 -12.71 -15.47
C ILE A 64 -8.73 -12.38 -14.95
N ASN A 65 -8.84 -11.43 -14.01
CA ASN A 65 -10.13 -10.97 -13.49
C ASN A 65 -10.97 -10.27 -14.56
N GLY A 66 -10.35 -9.43 -15.40
CA GLY A 66 -11.01 -8.79 -16.53
C GLY A 66 -11.66 -9.81 -17.47
N LEU A 67 -10.91 -10.85 -17.84
CA LEU A 67 -11.40 -11.95 -18.67
C LEU A 67 -12.60 -12.67 -18.03
N PHE A 68 -12.58 -12.91 -16.73
CA PHE A 68 -13.73 -13.52 -16.05
C PHE A 68 -14.98 -12.63 -16.11
N VAL A 69 -14.82 -11.32 -15.88
CA VAL A 69 -15.93 -10.36 -15.93
C VAL A 69 -16.49 -10.23 -17.35
N GLU A 70 -15.63 -10.06 -18.35
CA GLU A 70 -16.03 -9.88 -19.76
C GLU A 70 -16.76 -11.12 -20.31
N ASN A 71 -16.28 -12.32 -19.98
CA ASN A 71 -16.91 -13.58 -20.39
C ASN A 71 -18.12 -13.97 -19.52
N LYS A 72 -18.55 -13.11 -18.58
CA LYS A 72 -19.64 -13.38 -17.62
C LYS A 72 -19.46 -14.70 -16.88
N LEU A 73 -18.21 -15.07 -16.63
CA LEU A 73 -17.87 -16.29 -15.90
C LEU A 73 -18.17 -16.09 -14.41
N PRO A 74 -18.55 -17.17 -13.69
CA PRO A 74 -18.78 -17.08 -12.26
C PRO A 74 -17.52 -16.58 -11.53
N TRP A 75 -17.66 -15.54 -10.70
CA TRP A 75 -16.57 -14.97 -9.91
C TRP A 75 -15.82 -16.00 -9.04
N GLN A 76 -16.48 -17.12 -8.70
CA GLN A 76 -15.88 -18.22 -7.95
C GLN A 76 -14.72 -18.89 -8.70
N LEU A 77 -14.73 -18.87 -10.04
CA LEU A 77 -13.62 -19.40 -10.83
C LEU A 77 -12.35 -18.58 -10.59
N GLY A 78 -12.45 -17.25 -10.49
CA GLY A 78 -11.32 -16.38 -10.14
C GLY A 78 -10.71 -16.74 -8.78
N ILE A 79 -11.55 -17.05 -7.79
CA ILE A 79 -11.08 -17.47 -6.46
C ILE A 79 -10.40 -18.84 -6.51
N SER A 80 -10.86 -19.76 -7.36
CA SER A 80 -10.28 -21.10 -7.45
C SER A 80 -8.88 -21.15 -8.07
N VAL A 81 -8.54 -20.20 -8.94
CA VAL A 81 -7.24 -20.15 -9.62
C VAL A 81 -6.11 -19.81 -8.65
N ALA A 82 -6.36 -18.91 -7.68
CA ALA A 82 -5.31 -18.43 -6.78
C ALA A 82 -4.69 -19.54 -5.91
N PRO A 83 -5.45 -20.42 -5.22
CA PRO A 83 -4.88 -21.54 -4.47
C PRO A 83 -4.05 -22.49 -5.35
N VAL A 84 -4.48 -22.76 -6.57
CA VAL A 84 -3.77 -23.65 -7.51
C VAL A 84 -2.38 -23.11 -7.84
N LEU A 85 -2.24 -21.79 -7.99
CA LEU A 85 -0.95 -21.15 -8.22
C LEU A 85 -0.11 -21.03 -6.93
N MET A 86 -0.76 -20.83 -5.78
CA MET A 86 -0.08 -20.58 -4.51
C MET A 86 0.49 -21.85 -3.86
N ILE A 87 -0.20 -22.99 -3.95
CA ILE A 87 0.23 -24.25 -3.31
C ILE A 87 1.63 -24.68 -3.77
N PRO A 88 1.97 -24.73 -5.09
CA PRO A 88 3.32 -25.05 -5.54
C PRO A 88 4.37 -24.09 -4.97
N VAL A 89 4.06 -22.78 -4.92
CA VAL A 89 4.98 -21.77 -4.37
C VAL A 89 5.21 -22.00 -2.88
N LEU A 90 4.18 -22.34 -2.10
CA LEU A 90 4.32 -22.66 -0.68
C LEU A 90 5.13 -23.94 -0.45
N ILE A 91 4.92 -24.98 -1.29
CA ILE A 91 5.71 -26.22 -1.22
C ILE A 91 7.18 -25.93 -1.53
N LEU A 92 7.46 -25.20 -2.61
CA LEU A 92 8.83 -24.81 -2.97
C LEU A 92 9.45 -23.95 -1.86
N SER A 93 8.70 -23.02 -1.31
CA SER A 93 9.14 -22.17 -0.19
C SER A 93 9.51 -23.03 1.03
N ALA A 94 8.68 -24.00 1.40
CA ALA A 94 8.95 -24.91 2.52
C ALA A 94 10.21 -25.78 2.30
N ILE A 95 10.53 -26.11 1.05
CA ILE A 95 11.73 -26.90 0.69
C ILE A 95 12.99 -26.02 0.70
N PHE A 96 12.92 -24.79 0.18
CA PHE A 96 14.10 -23.95 -0.06
C PHE A 96 14.41 -22.96 1.06
N LEU A 97 13.42 -22.49 1.82
CA LEU A 97 13.67 -21.65 2.99
C LEU A 97 14.20 -22.51 4.13
N ARG A 98 15.53 -22.53 4.26
CA ARG A 98 16.18 -23.14 5.43
C ARG A 98 15.72 -22.40 6.70
N SER A 99 15.28 -23.17 7.69
CA SER A 99 15.04 -22.65 9.04
C SER A 99 16.29 -21.90 9.52
N SER A 100 16.15 -20.62 9.82
CA SER A 100 17.12 -19.92 10.65
C SER A 100 17.25 -20.64 11.99
N LYS A 101 18.37 -20.44 12.70
CA LYS A 101 18.54 -20.97 14.06
C LYS A 101 17.36 -20.50 14.90
N TYR A 102 16.65 -21.44 15.52
CA TYR A 102 15.52 -21.14 16.39
C TYR A 102 15.97 -20.17 17.49
N GLN A 103 15.55 -18.91 17.38
CA GLN A 103 15.62 -17.98 18.50
C GLN A 103 14.42 -18.28 19.38
N ALA A 104 14.65 -18.48 20.68
CA ALA A 104 13.58 -18.68 21.63
C ALA A 104 12.60 -17.48 21.53
N MET A 105 11.31 -17.78 21.38
CA MET A 105 10.31 -16.73 21.33
C MET A 105 10.41 -15.87 22.59
N PRO A 106 10.48 -14.53 22.47
CA PRO A 106 10.49 -13.67 23.62
C PRO A 106 9.21 -13.87 24.44
N HIS A 107 9.32 -13.69 25.75
CA HIS A 107 8.18 -13.82 26.65
C HIS A 107 7.03 -12.90 26.18
N PRO A 108 5.75 -13.33 26.18
CA PRO A 108 4.63 -12.53 25.66
C PRO A 108 4.53 -11.12 26.26
N LEU A 109 4.89 -10.97 27.53
CA LEU A 109 4.95 -9.68 28.21
C LEU A 109 5.99 -8.74 27.58
N LEU A 110 7.14 -9.26 27.14
CA LEU A 110 8.16 -8.47 26.45
C LEU A 110 7.66 -7.99 25.09
N ILE A 111 6.93 -8.84 24.35
CA ILE A 111 6.30 -8.46 23.07
C ILE A 111 5.32 -7.31 23.29
N LEU A 112 4.47 -7.41 24.32
CA LEU A 112 3.51 -6.36 24.65
C LEU A 112 4.21 -5.07 25.09
N GLN A 113 5.26 -5.16 25.91
CA GLN A 113 6.06 -4.01 26.33
C GLN A 113 6.72 -3.33 25.13
N ASN A 114 7.27 -4.10 24.19
CA ASN A 114 7.85 -3.58 22.95
C ASN A 114 6.79 -2.90 22.09
N ALA A 115 5.61 -3.51 21.93
CA ALA A 115 4.48 -2.94 21.19
C ALA A 115 3.97 -1.62 21.80
N VAL A 116 3.88 -1.53 23.12
CA VAL A 116 3.53 -0.28 23.82
C VAL A 116 4.67 0.74 23.74
N GLY A 117 5.92 0.27 23.77
CA GLY A 117 7.13 1.07 23.66
C GLY A 117 7.18 1.89 22.37
N VAL A 118 6.74 1.32 21.25
CA VAL A 118 6.77 2.00 19.94
C VAL A 118 5.92 3.28 19.91
N PHE A 119 4.82 3.33 20.68
CA PHE A 119 3.97 4.52 20.78
C PHE A 119 4.67 5.70 21.49
N ARG A 120 5.80 5.47 22.16
CA ARG A 120 6.61 6.54 22.76
C ARG A 120 7.50 7.25 21.74
N ILE A 121 7.54 6.78 20.49
CA ILE A 121 8.34 7.34 19.40
C ILE A 121 7.44 8.26 18.56
N PRO A 122 7.53 9.60 18.68
CA PRO A 122 6.60 10.50 18.02
C PRO A 122 6.59 10.37 16.49
N SER A 123 7.76 10.16 15.87
CA SER A 123 7.86 9.95 14.43
C SER A 123 7.10 8.70 13.99
N PHE A 124 7.16 7.62 14.76
CA PHE A 124 6.38 6.41 14.49
C PHE A 124 4.87 6.69 14.59
N VAL A 125 4.42 7.34 15.67
CA VAL A 125 2.99 7.66 15.86
C VAL A 125 2.45 8.54 14.74
N ILE A 126 3.19 9.59 14.35
CA ILE A 126 2.79 10.50 13.27
C ILE A 126 2.75 9.76 11.93
N LEU A 127 3.77 8.95 11.64
CA LEU A 127 3.81 8.16 10.41
C LEU A 127 2.65 7.17 10.34
N VAL A 128 2.37 6.44 11.42
CA VAL A 128 1.25 5.48 11.46
C VAL A 128 -0.08 6.21 11.33
N ALA A 129 -0.25 7.37 11.97
CA ALA A 129 -1.45 8.19 11.79
C ALA A 129 -1.62 8.63 10.33
N ALA A 130 -0.54 9.08 9.66
CA ALA A 130 -0.56 9.42 8.24
C ALA A 130 -0.98 8.21 7.39
N MET A 131 -0.37 7.05 7.61
CA MET A 131 -0.70 5.81 6.90
C MET A 131 -2.13 5.33 7.16
N CYS A 132 -2.68 5.53 8.37
CA CYS A 132 -4.08 5.21 8.68
C CYS A 132 -5.04 6.10 7.89
N VAL A 133 -4.77 7.42 7.85
CA VAL A 133 -5.56 8.39 7.09
C VAL A 133 -5.49 8.09 5.58
N ASP A 134 -4.29 7.82 5.07
CA ASP A 134 -4.07 7.41 3.68
C ASP A 134 -4.81 6.10 3.37
N SER A 135 -4.65 5.08 4.19
CA SER A 135 -5.31 3.78 3.98
C SER A 135 -6.83 3.86 4.07
N PHE A 136 -7.38 4.74 4.92
CA PHE A 136 -8.82 4.98 4.99
C PHE A 136 -9.36 5.49 3.65
N TYR A 137 -8.64 6.39 2.98
CA TYR A 137 -9.05 6.91 1.67
C TYR A 137 -8.68 5.95 0.54
N SER A 138 -7.40 5.58 0.41
CA SER A 138 -6.87 4.77 -0.69
C SER A 138 -7.46 3.36 -0.73
N GLY A 139 -7.69 2.73 0.43
CA GLY A 139 -8.34 1.42 0.49
C GLY A 139 -9.78 1.48 -0.05
N THR A 140 -10.50 2.53 0.32
CA THR A 140 -11.85 2.80 -0.20
C THR A 140 -11.85 3.13 -1.68
N TYR A 141 -10.91 3.98 -2.09
CA TYR A 141 -10.69 4.35 -3.47
C TYR A 141 -10.48 3.12 -4.34
N HIS A 142 -9.52 2.26 -4.00
CA HIS A 142 -9.25 1.05 -4.77
C HIS A 142 -10.44 0.08 -4.81
N PHE A 143 -11.20 -0.03 -3.71
CA PHE A 143 -12.40 -0.86 -3.65
C PHE A 143 -13.48 -0.38 -4.65
N TRP A 144 -13.82 0.90 -4.63
CA TRP A 144 -14.88 1.47 -5.49
C TRP A 144 -14.42 1.86 -6.89
N MET A 145 -13.12 1.97 -7.12
CA MET A 145 -12.60 2.36 -8.44
C MET A 145 -12.94 1.32 -9.51
N THR A 146 -13.01 0.03 -9.13
CA THR A 146 -13.40 -1.05 -10.03
C THR A 146 -14.82 -0.88 -10.58
N PRO A 147 -15.89 -0.77 -9.75
CA PRO A 147 -17.24 -0.49 -10.24
C PRO A 147 -17.35 0.89 -10.89
N MET A 148 -16.64 1.93 -10.43
CA MET A 148 -16.63 3.24 -11.11
C MET A 148 -16.16 3.14 -12.57
N ARG A 149 -15.09 2.37 -12.84
CA ARG A 149 -14.60 2.14 -14.21
C ARG A 149 -15.62 1.39 -15.06
N LEU A 150 -16.29 0.39 -14.49
CA LEU A 150 -17.34 -0.35 -15.18
C LEU A 150 -18.49 0.59 -15.57
N TYR A 151 -19.02 1.36 -14.62
CA TYR A 151 -20.07 2.33 -14.92
C TYR A 151 -19.63 3.39 -15.92
N ALA A 152 -18.40 3.89 -15.82
CA ALA A 152 -17.88 4.88 -16.76
C ALA A 152 -17.84 4.33 -18.19
N ILE A 153 -17.36 3.11 -18.40
CA ILE A 153 -17.31 2.46 -19.72
C ILE A 153 -18.72 2.21 -20.26
N GLU A 154 -19.68 1.82 -19.41
CA GLU A 154 -21.06 1.61 -19.81
C GLU A 154 -21.78 2.91 -20.22
N VAL A 155 -21.52 4.01 -19.49
CA VAL A 155 -22.20 5.29 -19.70
C VAL A 155 -21.54 6.12 -20.81
N TYR A 156 -20.21 6.12 -20.89
CA TYR A 156 -19.42 7.00 -21.78
C TYR A 156 -18.44 6.21 -22.68
N PRO A 157 -18.90 5.21 -23.46
CA PRO A 157 -18.03 4.33 -24.25
C PRO A 157 -17.15 5.07 -25.28
N GLU A 158 -17.61 6.22 -25.76
CA GLU A 158 -16.89 7.08 -26.72
C GLU A 158 -15.59 7.66 -26.14
N ILE A 159 -15.54 7.92 -24.84
CA ILE A 159 -14.35 8.47 -24.16
C ILE A 159 -13.23 7.43 -24.11
N PHE A 160 -13.60 6.16 -24.03
CA PHE A 160 -12.67 5.02 -23.96
C PHE A 160 -12.30 4.47 -25.33
N PHE A 161 -12.65 5.15 -26.43
CA PHE A 161 -12.35 4.73 -27.80
C PHE A 161 -12.82 3.29 -28.12
N GLY A 162 -13.92 2.83 -27.50
CA GLY A 162 -14.44 1.48 -27.69
C GLY A 162 -13.57 0.36 -27.10
N VAL A 163 -12.65 0.69 -26.18
CA VAL A 163 -11.82 -0.29 -25.48
C VAL A 163 -12.68 -1.16 -24.56
N SER A 164 -12.47 -2.49 -24.58
CA SER A 164 -13.18 -3.39 -23.68
C SER A 164 -12.68 -3.28 -22.23
N TYR A 165 -13.51 -3.69 -21.27
CA TYR A 165 -13.15 -3.63 -19.85
C TYR A 165 -11.84 -4.38 -19.52
N THR A 166 -11.61 -5.56 -20.12
CA THR A 166 -10.37 -6.33 -19.91
C THR A 166 -9.14 -5.57 -20.40
N ILE A 167 -9.23 -4.94 -21.58
CA ILE A 167 -8.14 -4.15 -22.12
C ILE A 167 -7.89 -2.93 -21.22
N PHE A 168 -8.96 -2.27 -20.77
CA PHE A 168 -8.88 -1.16 -19.83
C PHE A 168 -8.16 -1.55 -18.52
N THR A 169 -8.56 -2.65 -17.88
CA THR A 169 -7.94 -3.12 -16.63
C THR A 169 -6.50 -3.57 -16.84
N THR A 170 -6.21 -4.19 -17.98
CA THR A 170 -4.84 -4.62 -18.34
C THR A 170 -3.93 -3.42 -18.54
N LEU A 171 -4.40 -2.40 -19.26
CA LEU A 171 -3.64 -1.19 -19.54
C LEU A 171 -3.36 -0.40 -18.27
N THR A 172 -4.38 -0.13 -17.45
CA THR A 172 -4.19 0.57 -16.16
C THR A 172 -3.23 -0.17 -15.23
N SER A 173 -3.30 -1.50 -15.16
CA SER A 173 -2.38 -2.32 -14.35
C SER A 173 -0.96 -2.31 -14.89
N THR A 174 -0.80 -2.31 -16.21
CA THR A 174 0.52 -2.24 -16.87
C THR A 174 1.17 -0.89 -16.65
N LEU A 175 0.42 0.20 -16.80
CA LEU A 175 0.92 1.55 -16.56
C LEU A 175 1.29 1.76 -15.09
N TRP A 176 0.46 1.27 -14.17
CA TRP A 176 0.78 1.29 -12.74
C TRP A 176 2.03 0.46 -12.41
N PHE A 177 2.18 -0.73 -13.00
CA PHE A 177 3.38 -1.55 -12.85
C PHE A 177 4.64 -0.84 -13.39
N ILE A 178 4.57 -0.23 -14.58
CA ILE A 178 5.69 0.52 -15.16
C ILE A 178 6.07 1.68 -14.23
N GLY A 179 5.08 2.44 -13.76
CA GLY A 179 5.27 3.50 -12.78
C GLY A 179 5.97 2.99 -11.52
N GLY A 180 5.46 1.90 -10.92
CA GLY A 180 6.02 1.29 -9.73
C GLY A 180 7.45 0.77 -9.92
N LEU A 181 7.73 0.15 -11.06
CA LEU A 181 9.08 -0.32 -11.40
C LEU A 181 10.05 0.86 -11.49
N CYS A 182 9.70 1.91 -12.24
CA CYS A 182 10.50 3.12 -12.37
C CYS A 182 10.70 3.81 -11.01
N GLY A 183 9.63 3.95 -10.22
CA GLY A 183 9.67 4.55 -8.89
C GLY A 183 10.53 3.77 -7.91
N SER A 184 10.47 2.44 -7.94
CA SER A 184 11.26 1.56 -7.07
C SER A 184 12.77 1.70 -7.28
N ALA A 185 13.21 2.07 -8.49
CA ALA A 185 14.61 2.37 -8.79
C ALA A 185 14.95 3.84 -8.53
N ALA A 186 14.11 4.77 -9.02
CA ALA A 186 14.39 6.20 -9.00
C ALA A 186 14.28 6.82 -7.60
N VAL A 187 13.27 6.45 -6.80
CA VAL A 187 13.01 7.09 -5.51
C VAL A 187 14.13 6.80 -4.49
N PRO A 188 14.58 5.54 -4.29
CA PRO A 188 15.71 5.28 -3.40
C PRO A 188 17.01 5.96 -3.86
N TYR A 189 17.23 6.01 -5.18
CA TYR A 189 18.38 6.71 -5.75
C TYR A 189 18.35 8.21 -5.44
N LEU A 190 17.21 8.86 -5.69
CA LEU A 190 17.00 10.29 -5.40
C LEU A 190 17.14 10.58 -3.91
N THR A 191 16.51 9.76 -3.06
CA THR A 191 16.58 9.91 -1.60
C THR A 191 18.03 9.86 -1.12
N ARG A 192 18.80 8.85 -1.53
CA ARG A 192 20.22 8.72 -1.17
C ARG A 192 21.08 9.88 -1.67
N LYS A 193 20.78 10.40 -2.87
CA LYS A 193 21.51 11.54 -3.44
C LYS A 193 21.29 12.82 -2.64
N LEU A 194 20.08 13.04 -2.14
CA LEU A 194 19.76 14.16 -1.25
C LEU A 194 20.37 14.02 0.15
N GLU A 195 20.46 12.78 0.67
CA GLU A 195 21.11 12.53 1.97
C GLU A 195 22.62 12.79 1.91
N THR A 196 23.27 12.39 0.81
CA THR A 196 24.74 12.44 0.68
C THR A 196 25.26 13.71 0.02
N ALA A 197 24.40 14.55 -0.56
CA ALA A 197 24.77 15.72 -1.36
C ALA A 197 25.80 15.41 -2.48
N THR A 198 25.68 14.26 -3.15
CA THR A 198 26.61 13.85 -4.22
C THR A 198 25.99 13.96 -5.61
N GLY A 199 26.80 14.29 -6.63
CA GLY A 199 26.37 14.30 -8.05
C GLY A 199 25.61 15.55 -8.48
N ILE A 200 24.47 15.39 -9.17
CA ILE A 200 23.64 16.50 -9.70
C ILE A 200 23.14 17.42 -8.55
N CYS A 201 23.00 16.88 -7.35
CA CYS A 201 22.62 17.63 -6.13
C CYS A 201 23.83 18.13 -5.32
N SER A 202 25.05 18.14 -5.86
CA SER A 202 26.25 18.59 -5.13
C SER A 202 26.22 20.05 -4.68
N CYS A 203 25.38 20.87 -5.31
CA CYS A 203 25.16 22.27 -4.91
C CYS A 203 24.21 22.41 -3.70
N ILE A 204 23.55 21.32 -3.29
CA ILE A 204 22.58 21.32 -2.18
C ILE A 204 23.27 20.68 -0.97
N PRO A 205 23.27 21.32 0.21
CA PRO A 205 23.84 20.71 1.41
C PRO A 205 23.08 19.41 1.76
N PRO A 206 23.76 18.42 2.38
CA PRO A 206 23.16 17.13 2.68
C PRO A 206 21.93 17.33 3.58
N ILE A 207 20.79 16.82 3.13
CA ILE A 207 19.51 16.97 3.82
C ILE A 207 19.33 15.75 4.72
N ALA A 208 19.63 15.89 6.01
CA ALA A 208 19.40 14.84 7.02
C ALA A 208 17.92 14.39 7.12
N LEU A 209 17.00 15.18 6.54
CA LEU A 209 15.56 14.97 6.48
C LEU A 209 15.07 14.50 5.10
N ALA A 210 15.95 14.01 4.22
CA ALA A 210 15.56 13.62 2.86
C ALA A 210 14.51 12.50 2.83
N LEU A 211 14.63 11.46 3.67
CA LEU A 211 13.65 10.37 3.77
C LEU A 211 12.21 10.87 4.05
N PRO A 212 11.95 11.55 5.19
CA PRO A 212 10.61 12.08 5.47
C PRO A 212 10.15 13.14 4.46
N LEU A 213 11.07 13.92 3.87
CA LEU A 213 10.73 14.92 2.85
C LEU A 213 10.20 14.26 1.58
N ILE A 214 10.91 13.25 1.05
CA ILE A 214 10.48 12.54 -0.15
C ILE A 214 9.19 11.76 0.12
N TYR A 215 9.04 11.16 1.30
CA TYR A 215 7.77 10.54 1.71
C TYR A 215 6.59 11.54 1.65
N GLY A 216 6.73 12.72 2.26
CA GLY A 216 5.69 13.76 2.26
C GLY A 216 5.37 14.29 0.86
N LEU A 217 6.40 14.49 0.02
CA LEU A 217 6.21 14.89 -1.38
C LEU A 217 5.50 13.81 -2.21
N SER A 218 5.86 12.54 -2.05
CA SER A 218 5.19 11.44 -2.75
C SER A 218 3.71 11.33 -2.34
N GLN A 219 3.40 11.45 -1.05
CA GLN A 219 2.01 11.48 -0.55
C GLN A 219 1.23 12.68 -1.11
N LEU A 220 1.85 13.86 -1.20
CA LEU A 220 1.21 15.05 -1.74
C LEU A 220 0.88 14.88 -3.23
N ILE A 221 1.84 14.40 -4.02
CA ILE A 221 1.61 14.14 -5.45
C ILE A 221 0.53 13.07 -5.61
N GLN A 222 0.57 11.99 -4.82
CA GLN A 222 -0.45 10.94 -4.86
C GLN A 222 -1.85 11.47 -4.55
N SER A 223 -1.97 12.38 -3.59
CA SER A 223 -3.26 13.00 -3.22
C SER A 223 -3.87 13.79 -4.39
N PHE A 224 -3.04 14.58 -5.09
CA PHE A 224 -3.48 15.30 -6.29
C PHE A 224 -3.77 14.37 -7.46
N ASP A 225 -2.96 13.32 -7.64
CA ASP A 225 -3.12 12.34 -8.71
C ASP A 225 -4.43 11.56 -8.56
N CYS A 226 -4.84 11.20 -7.34
CA CYS A 226 -6.16 10.63 -7.09
C CYS A 226 -7.30 11.56 -7.55
N LEU A 227 -7.20 12.87 -7.28
CA LEU A 227 -8.19 13.84 -7.74
C LEU A 227 -8.24 13.93 -9.28
N VAL A 228 -7.08 13.88 -9.93
CA VAL A 228 -6.96 13.83 -11.40
C VAL A 228 -7.60 12.54 -11.93
N GLU A 229 -7.30 11.37 -11.35
CA GLU A 229 -7.89 10.08 -11.75
C GLU A 229 -9.42 10.13 -11.71
N ILE A 230 -10.00 10.61 -10.60
CA ILE A 230 -11.45 10.67 -10.43
C ILE A 230 -12.09 11.65 -11.43
N SER A 231 -11.48 12.82 -11.61
CA SER A 231 -12.03 13.89 -12.46
C SER A 231 -11.88 13.57 -13.95
N MET A 232 -10.81 12.89 -14.34
CA MET A 232 -10.51 12.60 -15.75
C MET A 232 -11.14 11.30 -16.24
N LEU A 233 -11.61 10.42 -15.35
CA LEU A 233 -12.25 9.15 -15.70
C LEU A 233 -13.36 9.31 -16.74
N THR A 234 -14.19 10.35 -16.62
CA THR A 234 -15.35 10.62 -17.50
C THR A 234 -15.09 11.78 -18.47
N SER A 235 -13.85 12.25 -18.59
CA SER A 235 -13.54 13.43 -19.42
C SER A 235 -12.39 13.20 -20.41
N ASN A 236 -11.31 12.55 -19.98
CA ASN A 236 -10.11 12.41 -20.79
C ASN A 236 -9.36 11.12 -20.46
N PHE A 237 -9.61 10.07 -21.25
CA PHE A 237 -9.02 8.75 -21.04
C PHE A 237 -7.47 8.74 -21.09
N PRO A 238 -6.78 9.43 -22.02
CA PRO A 238 -5.31 9.51 -21.99
C PRO A 238 -4.72 10.11 -20.70
N ILE A 239 -5.31 11.20 -20.17
CA ILE A 239 -4.84 11.81 -18.91
C ILE A 239 -5.09 10.85 -17.75
N PHE A 240 -6.27 10.22 -17.72
CA PHE A 240 -6.62 9.18 -16.76
C PHE A 240 -5.66 7.99 -16.79
N LEU A 241 -5.16 7.60 -17.96
CA LEU A 241 -4.14 6.54 -18.08
C LEU A 241 -2.77 7.00 -17.58
N ALA A 242 -2.39 8.24 -17.91
CA ALA A 242 -1.10 8.79 -17.49
C ALA A 242 -0.98 8.89 -15.97
N SER A 243 -2.07 9.18 -15.26
CA SER A 243 -2.09 9.18 -13.79
C SER A 243 -1.74 7.81 -13.18
N PHE A 244 -2.09 6.67 -13.81
CA PHE A 244 -1.64 5.36 -13.29
C PHE A 244 -0.12 5.22 -13.23
N ILE A 245 0.60 5.83 -14.19
CA ILE A 245 2.07 5.83 -14.17
C ILE A 245 2.56 6.67 -12.98
N ILE A 246 1.96 7.85 -12.77
CA ILE A 246 2.30 8.74 -11.66
C ILE A 246 2.01 8.04 -10.33
N ASN A 247 0.80 7.51 -10.15
CA ASN A 247 0.37 6.74 -9.00
C ASN A 247 1.33 5.59 -8.66
N GLY A 248 1.70 4.78 -9.65
CA GLY A 248 2.68 3.70 -9.48
C GLY A 248 4.04 4.24 -9.03
N PHE A 249 4.53 5.30 -9.67
CA PHE A 249 5.82 5.91 -9.36
C PHE A 249 5.88 6.48 -7.93
N VAL A 250 4.87 7.26 -7.54
CA VAL A 250 4.82 7.88 -6.21
C VAL A 250 4.46 6.86 -5.12
N GLY A 251 3.64 5.87 -5.44
CA GLY A 251 3.28 4.76 -4.55
C GLY A 251 4.49 3.92 -4.14
N ALA A 252 5.46 3.73 -5.04
CA ALA A 252 6.74 3.15 -4.68
C ALA A 252 7.49 4.03 -3.67
N GLY A 253 7.48 5.35 -3.86
CA GLY A 253 8.12 6.29 -2.95
C GLY A 253 7.50 6.31 -1.55
N THR A 254 6.18 6.30 -1.45
CA THR A 254 5.47 6.25 -0.16
C THR A 254 5.72 4.92 0.56
N THR A 255 5.64 3.80 -0.16
CA THR A 255 5.83 2.45 0.41
C THR A 255 7.26 2.23 0.90
N LEU A 256 8.26 2.54 0.07
CA LEU A 256 9.67 2.29 0.39
C LEU A 256 10.16 3.21 1.52
N ASN A 257 9.83 4.50 1.45
CA ASN A 257 10.30 5.45 2.45
C ASN A 257 9.57 5.30 3.78
N SER A 258 8.27 4.98 3.80
CA SER A 258 7.55 4.73 5.06
C SER A 258 8.15 3.54 5.82
N LEU A 259 8.53 2.46 5.13
CA LEU A 259 9.19 1.33 5.77
C LEU A 259 10.58 1.71 6.29
N LYS A 260 11.39 2.42 5.50
CA LYS A 260 12.71 2.92 5.94
C LYS A 260 12.61 3.84 7.15
N ILE A 261 11.64 4.74 7.18
CA ILE A 261 11.40 5.62 8.31
C ILE A 261 11.07 4.79 9.55
N LYS A 262 10.15 3.82 9.45
CA LYS A 262 9.82 2.92 10.57
C LYS A 262 11.05 2.20 11.12
N LEU A 263 11.89 1.66 10.23
CA LEU A 263 13.09 0.93 10.62
C LEU A 263 14.17 1.85 11.22
N ALA A 264 14.30 3.07 10.71
CA ALA A 264 15.29 4.04 11.18
C ALA A 264 14.92 4.70 12.51
N THR A 265 13.62 4.90 12.78
CA THR A 265 13.17 5.55 14.03
C THR A 265 12.93 4.56 15.17
N THR A 266 12.95 3.25 14.87
CA THR A 266 12.64 2.21 15.86
C THR A 266 13.89 1.41 16.20
N PRO A 267 14.21 1.23 17.51
CA PRO A 267 15.29 0.36 17.95
C PRO A 267 15.15 -1.07 17.41
N ALA A 268 16.26 -1.75 17.17
CA ALA A 268 16.32 -3.06 16.52
C ALA A 268 15.39 -4.09 17.19
N ASN A 269 15.38 -4.15 18.52
CA ASN A 269 14.54 -5.05 19.31
C ASN A 269 13.01 -4.80 19.20
N GLN A 270 12.61 -3.61 18.74
CA GLN A 270 11.21 -3.20 18.63
C GLN A 270 10.70 -3.17 17.18
N ARG A 271 11.57 -3.31 16.16
CA ARG A 271 11.20 -3.19 14.73
C ARG A 271 10.06 -4.11 14.30
N SER A 272 10.09 -5.38 14.72
CA SER A 272 9.02 -6.35 14.39
C SER A 272 7.68 -5.96 15.03
N SER A 273 7.73 -5.49 16.29
CA SER A 273 6.53 -4.99 16.99
C SER A 273 5.99 -3.72 16.34
N ALA A 274 6.87 -2.80 15.94
CA ALA A 274 6.51 -1.57 15.24
C ALA A 274 5.80 -1.84 13.91
N ILE A 275 6.35 -2.76 13.10
CA ILE A 275 5.72 -3.15 11.84
C ILE A 275 4.34 -3.76 12.11
N SER A 276 4.26 -4.72 13.04
CA SER A 276 3.01 -5.41 13.37
C SER A 276 1.92 -4.46 13.87
N VAL A 277 2.27 -3.58 14.82
CA VAL A 277 1.35 -2.55 15.34
C VAL A 277 0.93 -1.57 14.26
N SER A 278 1.87 -1.12 13.40
CA SER A 278 1.54 -0.21 12.30
C SER A 278 0.49 -0.82 11.37
N LYS A 279 0.68 -2.09 10.99
CA LYS A 279 -0.27 -2.78 10.11
C LYS A 279 -1.62 -3.00 10.76
N LEU A 280 -1.64 -3.45 12.01
CA LEU A 280 -2.87 -3.62 12.77
C LEU A 280 -3.71 -2.33 12.77
N LEU A 281 -3.07 -1.20 13.07
CA LEU A 281 -3.75 0.10 13.10
C LEU A 281 -4.25 0.50 11.71
N ILE A 282 -3.40 0.40 10.69
CA ILE A 282 -3.76 0.69 9.30
C ILE A 282 -4.97 -0.15 8.87
N THR A 283 -4.95 -1.47 9.09
CA THR A 283 -6.04 -2.38 8.76
C THR A 283 -7.32 -2.03 9.52
N ILE A 284 -7.27 -1.82 10.84
CA ILE A 284 -8.45 -1.45 11.64
C ILE A 284 -9.09 -0.16 11.10
N THR A 285 -8.27 0.82 10.72
CA THR A 285 -8.78 2.08 10.17
C THR A 285 -9.32 1.93 8.75
N GLY A 286 -8.72 1.10 7.89
CA GLY A 286 -9.17 0.89 6.52
C GLY A 286 -10.40 -0.03 6.37
N LEU A 287 -10.71 -0.87 7.36
CA LEU A 287 -11.82 -1.83 7.25
C LEU A 287 -13.21 -1.20 7.05
N PRO A 288 -13.64 -0.19 7.83
CA PRO A 288 -14.99 0.37 7.70
C PRO A 288 -15.11 1.43 6.58
N SER A 289 -13.99 1.82 5.97
CA SER A 289 -13.93 3.03 5.14
C SER A 289 -14.74 2.87 3.85
N ALA A 290 -14.69 1.70 3.22
CA ALA A 290 -15.45 1.42 2.00
C ALA A 290 -16.96 1.51 2.22
N GLN A 291 -17.45 1.03 3.35
CA GLN A 291 -18.87 1.07 3.73
C GLN A 291 -19.31 2.49 4.07
N ILE A 292 -18.46 3.26 4.75
CA ILE A 292 -18.74 4.68 5.04
C ILE A 292 -18.92 5.46 3.74
N PHE A 293 -18.02 5.29 2.77
CA PHE A 293 -18.15 5.98 1.48
C PHE A 293 -19.35 5.48 0.68
N ALA A 294 -19.71 4.20 0.79
CA ALA A 294 -20.93 3.68 0.19
C ALA A 294 -22.17 4.40 0.73
N VAL A 295 -22.27 4.57 2.05
CA VAL A 295 -23.39 5.29 2.69
C VAL A 295 -23.43 6.76 2.27
N ILE A 296 -22.27 7.44 2.17
CA ILE A 296 -22.21 8.82 1.68
C ILE A 296 -22.67 8.88 0.22
N SER A 297 -22.16 7.98 -0.63
CA SER A 297 -22.54 7.90 -2.04
C SER A 297 -24.03 7.61 -2.22
N ASP A 298 -24.58 6.70 -1.44
CA ASP A 298 -26.02 6.38 -1.47
C ASP A 298 -26.87 7.57 -1.01
N SER A 299 -26.39 8.33 -0.02
CA SER A 299 -27.05 9.57 0.40
C SER A 299 -27.03 10.66 -0.66
N ILE A 300 -26.00 10.74 -1.51
CA ILE A 300 -25.91 11.69 -2.63
C ILE A 300 -26.81 11.24 -3.78
N ARG A 301 -26.78 9.94 -4.10
CA ARG A 301 -27.56 9.30 -5.17
C ARG A 301 -29.07 9.34 -4.90
N GLY A 302 -29.47 9.23 -3.64
CA GLY A 302 -30.87 9.03 -3.26
C GLY A 302 -31.41 7.69 -3.78
N ASP A 303 -32.67 7.68 -4.22
CA ASP A 303 -33.36 6.45 -4.65
C ASP A 303 -33.09 6.07 -6.12
N SER A 304 -32.20 6.78 -6.83
CA SER A 304 -31.96 6.49 -8.24
C SER A 304 -31.22 5.17 -8.45
N THR A 305 -31.70 4.38 -9.41
CA THR A 305 -31.08 3.12 -9.84
C THR A 305 -30.31 3.26 -11.16
N SER A 306 -30.16 4.47 -11.69
CA SER A 306 -29.48 4.67 -12.97
C SER A 306 -27.95 4.53 -12.80
N SER A 307 -27.27 3.89 -13.77
CA SER A 307 -25.81 3.76 -13.74
C SER A 307 -25.08 5.10 -13.76
N ILE A 308 -25.69 6.12 -14.37
CA ILE A 308 -25.15 7.49 -14.43
C ILE A 308 -25.13 8.10 -13.03
N ASP A 309 -26.26 8.05 -12.32
CA ASP A 309 -26.37 8.61 -10.97
C ASP A 309 -25.48 7.86 -9.97
N HIS A 310 -25.30 6.55 -10.16
CA HIS A 310 -24.32 5.76 -9.41
C HIS A 310 -22.88 6.25 -9.61
N LEU A 311 -22.48 6.47 -10.87
CA LEU A 311 -21.16 6.94 -11.21
C LEU A 311 -20.91 8.35 -10.68
N GLU A 312 -21.85 9.27 -10.90
CA GLU A 312 -21.75 10.66 -10.47
C GLU A 312 -21.73 10.79 -8.94
N ALA A 313 -22.56 10.02 -8.23
CA ALA A 313 -22.55 10.02 -6.77
C ALA A 313 -21.23 9.48 -6.19
N LEU A 314 -20.66 8.44 -6.80
CA LEU A 314 -19.34 7.92 -6.39
C LEU A 314 -18.23 8.94 -6.67
N GLN A 315 -18.20 9.53 -7.87
CA GLN A 315 -17.23 10.58 -8.21
C GLN A 315 -17.35 11.77 -7.25
N ALA A 316 -18.58 12.25 -7.01
CA ALA A 316 -18.83 13.34 -6.07
C ALA A 316 -18.38 13.00 -4.65
N THR A 317 -18.64 11.78 -4.17
CA THR A 317 -18.19 11.32 -2.84
C THR A 317 -16.67 11.39 -2.71
N PHE A 318 -15.93 10.87 -3.70
CA PHE A 318 -14.47 10.90 -3.66
C PHE A 318 -13.90 12.31 -3.82
N ILE A 319 -14.54 13.16 -4.63
CA ILE A 319 -14.18 14.58 -4.70
C ILE A 319 -14.44 15.22 -3.34
N TYR A 320 -15.61 15.13 -2.73
CA TYR A 320 -15.85 15.78 -1.42
C TYR A 320 -14.96 15.26 -0.28
N THR A 321 -14.45 14.03 -0.38
CA THR A 321 -13.54 13.43 0.60
C THR A 321 -12.06 13.54 0.23
N TRP A 322 -11.70 14.19 -0.89
CA TRP A 322 -10.32 14.40 -1.33
C TRP A 322 -9.40 15.09 -0.29
N PRO A 323 -9.89 15.93 0.65
CA PRO A 323 -9.02 16.49 1.69
C PRO A 323 -8.42 15.45 2.65
N ILE A 324 -8.97 14.23 2.72
CA ILE A 324 -8.48 13.16 3.61
C ILE A 324 -7.03 12.76 3.24
N PRO A 325 -6.69 12.36 2.01
CA PRO A 325 -5.31 12.04 1.64
C PRO A 325 -4.38 13.27 1.73
N LEU A 326 -4.90 14.48 1.52
CA LEU A 326 -4.12 15.71 1.78
C LEU A 326 -3.72 15.82 3.26
N ALA A 327 -4.59 15.44 4.20
CA ALA A 327 -4.26 15.43 5.62
C ALA A 327 -3.15 14.42 5.95
N SER A 328 -3.12 13.24 5.29
CA SER A 328 -1.98 12.31 5.37
C SER A 328 -0.67 12.98 4.94
N SER A 329 -0.70 13.71 3.82
CA SER A 329 0.46 14.45 3.31
C SER A 329 0.97 15.49 4.31
N VAL A 330 0.06 16.24 4.95
CA VAL A 330 0.40 17.21 6.00
C VAL A 330 1.07 16.51 7.19
N LEU A 331 0.55 15.37 7.66
CA LEU A 331 1.18 14.58 8.71
C LEU A 331 2.58 14.08 8.29
N GLY A 332 2.75 13.72 7.02
CA GLY A 332 4.05 13.39 6.43
C GLY A 332 5.08 14.54 6.53
N PHE A 333 4.65 15.80 6.37
CA PHE A 333 5.52 16.95 6.59
C PHE A 333 5.76 17.25 8.09
N VAL A 334 4.78 17.02 8.95
CA VAL A 334 4.95 17.15 10.42
C VAL A 334 6.03 16.20 10.95
N LEU A 335 6.18 15.02 10.33
CA LEU A 335 7.24 14.05 10.61
C LEU A 335 8.65 14.67 10.59
N LEU A 336 8.89 15.66 9.71
CA LEU A 336 10.18 16.35 9.58
C LEU A 336 10.69 16.93 10.91
N ARG A 337 9.77 17.34 11.79
CA ARG A 337 10.09 17.94 13.08
C ARG A 337 10.69 16.96 14.09
N PHE A 338 10.30 15.69 14.02
CA PHE A 338 10.63 14.68 15.05
C PHE A 338 11.66 13.67 14.57
N TYR A 339 11.75 13.46 13.26
CA TYR A 339 12.53 12.39 12.65
C TYR A 339 13.98 12.33 13.14
N SER A 340 14.76 13.40 13.00
CA SER A 340 16.20 13.39 13.36
C SER A 340 16.44 13.07 14.83
N ARG A 341 15.56 13.53 15.72
CA ARG A 341 15.67 13.27 17.17
C ARG A 341 15.41 11.79 17.46
N ASP A 342 14.38 11.23 16.85
CA ASP A 342 13.98 9.85 17.13
C ASP A 342 14.96 8.84 16.50
N VAL A 343 15.54 9.13 15.33
CA VAL A 343 16.63 8.33 14.74
C VAL A 343 17.85 8.33 15.65
N LYS A 344 18.28 9.49 16.14
CA LYS A 344 19.44 9.57 17.05
C LYS A 344 19.20 8.73 18.31
N LYS A 345 18.00 8.84 18.90
CA LYS A 345 17.62 8.08 20.08
C LYS A 345 17.56 6.57 19.82
N ALA A 346 17.08 6.14 18.65
CA ALA A 346 17.06 4.73 18.29
C ALA A 346 18.49 4.16 18.18
N ASN A 347 19.40 4.89 17.52
CA ASN A 347 20.80 4.48 17.42
C ASN A 347 21.49 4.43 18.80
N GLU A 348 21.25 5.41 19.68
CA GLU A 348 21.79 5.41 21.04
C GLU A 348 21.31 4.21 21.89
N ILE A 349 20.14 3.64 21.59
CA ILE A 349 19.62 2.43 22.25
C ILE A 349 20.28 1.19 21.63
N ASP A 350 20.34 1.11 20.30
CA ASP A 350 20.96 0.00 19.58
C ASP A 350 22.45 -0.16 19.98
N GLU A 351 23.21 0.94 20.06
CA GLU A 351 24.62 0.93 20.50
C GLU A 351 24.80 0.42 21.94
N ARG A 352 23.91 0.80 22.86
CA ARG A 352 23.97 0.31 24.25
C ARG A 352 23.65 -1.17 24.37
N GLU A 353 22.67 -1.65 23.60
CA GLU A 353 22.31 -3.07 23.57
C GLU A 353 23.44 -3.92 22.96
N GLU A 354 24.15 -3.39 21.95
CA GLU A 354 25.35 -4.03 21.40
C GLU A 354 26.47 -4.11 22.46
N GLU A 355 26.74 -3.03 23.20
CA GLU A 355 27.72 -3.01 24.29
C GLU A 355 27.37 -3.98 25.42
N GLU A 356 26.10 -4.07 25.83
CA GLU A 356 25.64 -4.99 26.88
C GLU A 356 25.67 -6.46 26.46
N SER A 357 25.59 -6.74 25.15
CA SER A 357 25.64 -8.09 24.58
C SER A 357 27.06 -8.59 24.26
N ALA A 358 28.06 -7.70 24.32
CA ALA A 358 29.46 -8.04 24.09
C ALA A 358 30.02 -8.84 25.30
N PRO A 359 30.61 -10.03 25.06
CA PRO A 359 31.02 -10.97 26.12
C PRO A 359 32.24 -10.54 26.94
#